data_AF-A0A1M6FVJ8-F1
#
_entry.id   AF-A0A1M6FVJ8-F1
#
_cell.length_a   1.000
_cell.length_b   1.000
_cell.length_c   1.000
_cell.angle_alpha   90.00
_cell.angle_beta   90.00
_cell.angle_gamma   90.00
#
_symmetry.space_group_name_H-M   'P 1'
#
loop_
_entity.id
_entity.type
_entity.pdbx_description
1 polymer ?
#
loop_
_entity_poly.entity_id
_entity_poly.type
_entity_poly.pdbx_seq_one_letter_code
_entity_poly.pdbx_strand_id
1 'polypeptide(L)' 'MKKDMLSEMQKNEIMKLIMGYMDEELDVDMGNMQAMLMLDFILKEIGPYIYKAGVDDAARFIGDKLEDLYELTI' A
#
# COMPACT_ATOMS: atom_id res chain seq x y z
N MET A 1 5.45 -8.55 4.57
CA MET A 1 5.32 -7.13 4.96
C MET A 1 5.46 -7.03 6.48
N LYS A 2 6.10 -5.99 7.03
CA LYS A 2 6.22 -5.85 8.50
C LYS A 2 4.83 -5.67 9.11
N LYS A 3 4.58 -6.34 10.24
CA LYS A 3 3.28 -6.37 10.93
C LYS A 3 2.83 -4.99 11.47
N ASP A 4 3.77 -4.06 11.62
CA ASP A 4 3.55 -2.75 12.26
C ASP A 4 3.72 -1.57 11.28
N MET A 5 3.41 -1.77 10.00
CA MET A 5 3.63 -0.75 8.96
C MET A 5 2.64 0.42 9.00
N LEU A 6 1.48 0.23 9.65
CA LEU A 6 0.44 1.24 9.78
C LEU A 6 0.12 1.47 11.26
N SER A 7 0.01 2.74 11.64
CA SER A 7 -0.53 3.13 12.96
C SER A 7 -2.02 2.81 13.07
N GLU A 8 -2.53 2.67 14.28
CA GLU A 8 -3.97 2.45 14.52
C GLU A 8 -4.84 3.58 13.94
N MET A 9 -4.34 4.82 13.96
CA MET A 9 -5.02 5.95 13.31
C MET A 9 -5.12 5.73 11.79
N GLN A 10 -4.03 5.32 11.14
CA GLN A 10 -4.04 5.05 9.70
C GLN A 10 -4.95 3.87 9.35
N LYS A 11 -4.95 2.79 10.15
CA LYS A 11 -5.87 1.67 9.95
C LYS A 11 -7.33 2.12 10.01
N ASN A 12 -7.68 2.92 11.02
CA ASN A 12 -9.05 3.44 11.16
C ASN A 12 -9.46 4.30 9.97
N GLU A 13 -8.58 5.18 9.48
CA GLU A 13 -8.86 5.99 8.29
C GLU A 13 -9.02 5.13 7.03
N ILE A 14 -8.16 4.13 6.82
CA ILE A 14 -8.28 3.22 5.67
C ILE A 14 -9.57 2.39 5.76
N MET A 15 -9.95 1.90 6.94
CA MET A 15 -11.22 1.18 7.12
C MET A 15 -12.41 2.05 6.75
N LYS A 16 -12.41 3.35 7.09
CA LYS A 16 -13.47 4.28 6.66
C LYS A 16 -13.53 4.42 5.14
N LEU A 17 -12.38 4.47 4.48
CA LEU A 17 -12.32 4.51 3.01
C LEU A 17 -12.91 3.23 2.39
N ILE A 18 -12.59 2.06 2.97
CA ILE A 18 -13.15 0.78 2.51
C ILE A 18 -14.66 0.77 2.71
N MET A 19 -15.16 1.11 3.90
CA MET A 19 -16.60 1.15 4.17
C MET A 19 -17.32 2.13 3.25
N GLY A 20 -16.78 3.34 3.06
CA GLY A 20 -17.36 4.34 2.17
C GLY A 20 -17.45 3.86 0.71
N TYR A 21 -16.39 3.24 0.18
CA TYR A 21 -16.43 2.66 -1.16
C TYR A 21 -17.46 1.53 -1.29
N MET A 22 -17.59 0.68 -0.26
CA MET A 22 -18.54 -0.44 -0.26
C MET A 22 -19.99 0.05 -0.25
N ASP A 23 -20.27 1.11 0.49
CA ASP A 23 -21.59 1.74 0.53
C ASP A 23 -21.88 2.47 -0.79
N GLU A 24 -21.00 3.39 -1.21
CA GLU A 24 -21.22 4.27 -2.36
C GLU A 24 -21.26 3.55 -3.71
N GLU A 25 -20.37 2.58 -3.93
CA GLU A 25 -20.19 1.95 -5.25
C GLU A 25 -20.87 0.59 -5.36
N LEU A 26 -21.11 -0.09 -4.22
CA LEU A 26 -21.60 -1.47 -4.20
C LEU A 26 -22.90 -1.66 -3.40
N ASP A 27 -23.45 -0.60 -2.77
CA ASP A 27 -24.66 -0.66 -1.93
C ASP A 27 -24.56 -1.73 -0.82
N VAL A 28 -23.34 -1.88 -0.26
CA VAL A 28 -23.04 -2.81 0.83
C VAL A 28 -22.76 -2.05 2.12
N ASP A 29 -23.71 -2.13 3.05
CA ASP A 29 -23.50 -1.66 4.43
C ASP A 29 -22.48 -2.56 5.15
N MET A 30 -21.25 -2.07 5.24
CA MET A 30 -20.12 -2.76 5.86
C MET A 30 -19.80 -2.14 7.22
N GLY A 31 -19.79 -2.99 8.26
CA GLY A 31 -19.36 -2.60 9.60
C GLY A 31 -17.85 -2.70 9.83
N ASN A 32 -17.38 -2.08 10.93
CA ASN A 32 -15.96 -1.99 11.28
C ASN A 32 -15.21 -3.34 11.32
N MET A 33 -15.86 -4.41 11.80
CA MET A 33 -15.22 -5.74 11.87
C MET A 33 -14.95 -6.30 10.46
N GLN A 34 -15.90 -6.15 9.54
CA GLN A 34 -15.74 -6.60 8.15
C GLN A 34 -14.67 -5.76 7.45
N ALA A 35 -14.66 -4.44 7.66
CA ALA A 35 -13.64 -3.54 7.14
C ALA A 35 -12.23 -3.90 7.64
N MET A 36 -12.09 -4.24 8.92
CA MET A 36 -10.83 -4.69 9.50
C MET A 36 -10.34 -6.00 8.86
N LEU A 37 -11.22 -7.00 8.74
CA LEU A 37 -10.87 -8.27 8.08
C LEU A 37 -10.47 -8.08 6.62
N MET A 38 -11.16 -7.18 5.91
CA MET A 38 -10.81 -6.85 4.53
C MET A 38 -9.47 -6.13 4.43
N LEU A 39 -9.22 -5.15 5.30
CA LEU A 39 -7.92 -4.49 5.39
C LEU A 39 -6.80 -5.51 5.68
N ASP A 40 -7.00 -6.41 6.65
CA ASP A 40 -6.03 -7.45 6.98
C ASP A 40 -5.74 -8.38 5.80
N PHE A 41 -6.77 -8.78 5.05
CA PHE A 41 -6.63 -9.57 3.82
C PHE A 41 -5.81 -8.82 2.77
N ILE A 42 -6.15 -7.56 2.47
CA ILE A 42 -5.44 -6.73 1.50
C ILE A 42 -3.97 -6.60 1.90
N LEU A 43 -3.69 -6.28 3.17
CA LEU A 43 -2.32 -6.11 3.66
C LEU A 43 -1.50 -7.41 3.60
N LYS A 44 -2.12 -8.56 3.89
CA LYS A 44 -1.45 -9.85 3.92
C LYS A 44 -1.20 -10.41 2.52
N GLU A 45 -2.20 -10.38 1.66
CA GLU A 45 -2.17 -11.06 0.38
C GLU A 45 -1.76 -10.13 -0.77
N ILE A 46 -2.21 -8.87 -0.77
CA ILE A 46 -1.96 -7.90 -1.87
C ILE A 46 -0.76 -6.99 -1.54
N GLY A 47 -0.63 -6.58 -0.27
CA GLY A 47 0.42 -5.67 0.21
C GLY A 47 1.85 -6.03 -0.23
N PRO A 48 2.29 -7.30 -0.18
CA PRO A 48 3.62 -7.68 -0.63
C PRO A 48 3.92 -7.36 -2.10
N TYR A 49 2.92 -7.48 -2.98
CA TYR A 49 3.08 -7.18 -4.42
C TYR A 49 3.28 -5.68 -4.64
N ILE A 50 2.45 -4.84 -4.00
CA ILE A 50 2.54 -3.38 -4.09
C ILE A 50 3.87 -2.91 -3.49
N TYR A 51 4.24 -3.41 -2.32
CA TYR A 51 5.49 -3.06 -1.67
C TYR A 51 6.71 -3.43 -2.53
N LYS A 52 6.71 -4.63 -3.10
CA LYS A 52 7.79 -5.07 -4.00
C LYS A 52 7.90 -4.16 -5.22
N ALA A 53 6.79 -3.85 -5.88
CA ALA A 53 6.78 -2.94 -7.02
C ALA A 53 7.35 -1.56 -6.64
N GLY A 54 6.95 -1.01 -5.50
CA GLY A 54 7.49 0.27 -5.02
C GLY A 54 9.00 0.23 -4.72
N VAL A 55 9.51 -0.87 -4.15
CA VAL A 55 10.96 -1.04 -3.92
C VAL A 55 11.70 -1.18 -5.24
N ASP A 56 11.17 -1.94 -6.20
CA ASP A 56 11.78 -2.14 -7.51
C ASP A 56 11.85 -0.81 -8.29
N ASP A 57 10.81 0.02 -8.22
CA ASP A 57 10.79 1.35 -8.85
C ASP A 57 11.78 2.32 -8.20
N ALA A 58 11.89 2.31 -6.87
CA ALA A 58 12.89 3.11 -6.16
C ALA A 58 14.32 2.67 -6.51
N ALA A 59 14.55 1.36 -6.61
CA ALA A 59 15.84 0.80 -7.01
C ALA A 59 16.21 1.20 -8.44
N ARG A 60 15.25 1.16 -9.38
CA ARG A 60 15.45 1.62 -10.76
C ARG A 60 15.80 3.10 -10.81
N PHE A 61 15.03 3.95 -10.14
CA PHE A 61 15.29 5.39 -10.10
C PHE A 61 16.70 5.73 -9.59
N ILE A 62 17.15 5.06 -8.53
CA ILE A 62 18.50 5.25 -7.99
C ILE A 62 19.54 4.72 -8.98
N GLY A 63 19.29 3.56 -9.60
CA GLY A 63 20.16 2.98 -10.64
C GLY A 63 20.40 3.96 -11.78
N ASP A 64 19.34 4.53 -12.35
CA ASP A 64 19.41 5.51 -13.43
C ASP A 64 20.24 6.75 -13.00
N LYS A 65 20.05 7.23 -11.77
CA LYS A 65 20.82 8.38 -11.24
C LYS A 65 22.30 8.08 -11.02
N LEU A 66 22.63 6.83 -10.68
CA LEU A 66 24.02 6.40 -10.55
C LEU A 66 24.68 6.28 -11.93
N GLU A 67 23.95 5.77 -12.93
CA GLU A 67 24.42 5.73 -14.32
C GLU A 67 24.71 7.14 -14.85
N ASP A 68 23.78 8.09 -14.66
CA ASP A 68 23.97 9.52 -14.97
C ASP A 68 25.27 10.08 -14.36
N LEU A 69 25.59 9.69 -13.12
CA LEU A 69 26.80 10.14 -12.42
C LEU A 69 28.08 9.51 -12.99
N TYR A 70 28.04 8.23 -13.37
CA TYR A 70 29.19 7.55 -13.97
C TYR A 70 29.55 8.14 -15.33
N GLU A 71 28.56 8.54 -16.14
CA GLU A 71 28.80 9.23 -17.41
C GLU A 71 29.59 10.54 -17.27
N LEU A 72 29.56 11.21 -16.11
CA LEU A 72 30.34 12.43 -15.86
C LEU A 72 31.81 12.17 -15.53
N THR A 73 32.20 10.92 -15.29
CA THR A 73 33.57 10.54 -14.89
C THR A 73 34.38 9.88 -16.01
N ILE A 74 33.76 9.69 -17.18
CA ILE A 74 34.35 9.10 -18.39
C ILE A 74 34.53 10.20 -19.43
#